data_AF-A0A8T2YKU0-F1
#
_entry.id   AF-A0A8T2YKU0-F1
#
_cell.length_a   1.000
_cell.length_b   1.000
_cell.length_c   1.000
_cell.angle_alpha   90.00
_cell.angle_beta   90.00
_cell.angle_gamma   90.00
#
_symmetry.space_group_name_H-M   'P 1'
#
loop_
_entity.id
_entity.type
_entity.pdbx_description
1 polymer ?
#
loop_
_entity_poly.entity_id
_entity_poly.type
_entity_poly.pdbx_seq_one_letter_code
_entity_poly.pdbx_strand_id
1 'polypeptide(L)'
;MKSAFRNAYFFTVSLSRSLNPNTNPKLNLSPIFHKLPLLSTTTTYLSLPLLISRHRKAPGRSFSTTLTMSGGADSPSPSLDKQFEELRLKLEESGRLREKIRAVVLEIESTTRLLHSGLLLVHQSRPVPEVLEKAKAQVGVLKGLYNRLAEIILECPGQYYRYHGDWRSETQIVVSLLTLMHWLETGNLLMHTEAQEKLGLNSLEFGLDIEDYLIGVCFMSNEMPRYVVNQVTAGDYDCPRKVLKFMTDLHAAFRMLNLRNDFLRKKFDGMKYDLRRVEEVYYDVKIRGLTATGDSNGNQGVVEGES
;
A
#
# COMPACT_ATOMS: atom_id res chain seq x y z
N MET A 1 0.13 42.77 -18.46
CA MET A 1 -0.66 42.40 -17.26
C MET A 1 -1.93 41.71 -17.72
N LYS A 2 -1.98 40.38 -17.71
CA LYS A 2 -3.13 39.58 -18.12
C LYS A 2 -3.21 38.29 -17.28
N SER A 3 -4.46 37.98 -16.93
CA SER A 3 -5.04 36.83 -16.22
C SER A 3 -4.59 35.45 -16.70
N ALA A 4 -4.56 34.46 -15.79
CA ALA A 4 -5.14 33.13 -16.04
C ALA A 4 -5.23 32.22 -14.77
N PHE A 5 -6.49 31.94 -14.38
CA PHE A 5 -7.10 30.66 -13.99
C PHE A 5 -6.45 29.70 -12.97
N ARG A 6 -7.15 29.58 -11.82
CA ARG A 6 -7.19 28.43 -10.92
C ARG A 6 -8.14 27.36 -11.49
N ASN A 7 -7.74 26.09 -11.47
CA ASN A 7 -8.64 24.95 -11.70
C ASN A 7 -8.82 24.17 -10.39
N ALA A 8 -10.06 24.15 -9.90
CA ALA A 8 -10.54 23.28 -8.84
C ALA A 8 -11.60 22.37 -9.46
N TYR A 9 -11.44 21.05 -9.36
CA TYR A 9 -12.43 20.09 -9.83
C TYR A 9 -13.21 19.56 -8.62
N PHE A 10 -14.46 20.01 -8.51
CA PHE A 10 -15.53 19.41 -7.72
C PHE A 10 -16.19 18.30 -8.55
N PHE A 11 -16.27 17.08 -8.03
CA PHE A 11 -17.13 16.03 -8.58
C PHE A 11 -18.47 16.05 -7.85
N THR A 12 -19.54 16.42 -8.55
CA THR A 12 -20.92 16.29 -8.10
C THR A 12 -21.48 14.94 -8.52
N VAL A 13 -22.00 14.19 -7.56
CA VAL A 13 -22.78 12.96 -7.77
C VAL A 13 -24.22 13.38 -8.04
N SER A 14 -24.75 13.05 -9.22
CA SER A 14 -26.16 13.22 -9.53
C SER A 14 -26.93 11.95 -9.19
N LEU A 15 -27.98 12.14 -8.39
CA LEU A 15 -28.91 11.15 -7.88
C LEU A 15 -30.12 11.08 -8.83
N SER A 16 -30.46 9.90 -9.34
CA SER A 16 -31.80 9.66 -9.89
C SER A 16 -32.25 8.22 -9.63
N ARG A 17 -33.35 8.12 -8.88
CA ARG A 17 -34.06 6.91 -8.48
C ARG A 17 -35.49 7.02 -9.03
N SER A 18 -35.98 6.01 -9.74
CA SER A 18 -37.41 5.75 -9.92
C SER A 18 -37.64 4.29 -10.36
N LEU A 19 -38.72 3.68 -9.84
CA LEU A 19 -39.08 2.26 -9.86
C LEU A 19 -40.32 2.00 -10.76
N ASN A 20 -40.20 1.03 -11.70
CA ASN A 20 -41.17 -0.02 -12.19
C ASN A 20 -42.59 0.37 -12.73
N PRO A 21 -43.40 -0.52 -13.39
CA PRO A 21 -43.18 -1.90 -13.93
C PRO A 21 -43.77 -2.24 -15.34
N ASN A 22 -43.22 -3.31 -15.95
CA ASN A 22 -43.78 -4.39 -16.83
C ASN A 22 -44.87 -4.16 -17.92
N THR A 23 -44.62 -4.60 -19.17
CA THR A 23 -45.39 -5.63 -19.96
C THR A 23 -44.94 -5.70 -21.45
N ASN A 24 -44.69 -6.91 -21.95
CA ASN A 24 -44.60 -7.31 -23.38
C ASN A 24 -45.97 -7.90 -23.79
N PRO A 25 -46.42 -7.97 -25.08
CA PRO A 25 -45.70 -8.71 -26.16
C PRO A 25 -45.98 -8.38 -27.67
N LYS A 26 -45.09 -8.93 -28.54
CA LYS A 26 -45.23 -9.39 -29.96
C LYS A 26 -45.60 -8.39 -31.10
N LEU A 27 -44.73 -8.29 -32.13
CA LEU A 27 -44.94 -8.83 -33.51
C LEU A 27 -43.87 -8.37 -34.55
N ASN A 28 -43.16 -9.37 -35.11
CA ASN A 28 -42.85 -9.64 -36.53
C ASN A 28 -42.09 -8.70 -37.52
N LEU A 29 -41.15 -9.36 -38.23
CA LEU A 29 -40.69 -9.26 -39.65
C LEU A 29 -39.59 -8.26 -40.10
N SER A 30 -38.33 -8.74 -40.11
CA SER A 30 -37.37 -8.95 -41.24
C SER A 30 -37.05 -7.81 -42.29
N PRO A 31 -36.07 -7.98 -43.21
CA PRO A 31 -34.73 -7.37 -43.10
C PRO A 31 -34.33 -6.46 -44.30
N ILE A 32 -33.45 -5.47 -44.11
CA ILE A 32 -32.80 -4.76 -45.25
C ILE A 32 -31.32 -4.48 -44.96
N PHE A 33 -30.48 -4.97 -45.87
CA PHE A 33 -29.05 -4.72 -46.03
C PHE A 33 -28.77 -3.25 -46.37
N HIS A 34 -27.71 -2.65 -45.82
CA HIS A 34 -26.62 -2.04 -46.61
C HIS A 34 -25.48 -1.43 -45.77
N LYS A 35 -24.26 -1.92 -46.10
CA LYS A 35 -22.95 -1.24 -46.24
C LYS A 35 -22.21 -0.68 -45.00
N LEU A 36 -21.08 -1.35 -44.72
CA LEU A 36 -19.86 -0.83 -44.08
C LEU A 36 -19.29 0.40 -44.81
N PRO A 37 -18.44 1.18 -44.12
CA PRO A 37 -17.02 1.13 -44.50
C PRO A 37 -16.06 0.94 -43.30
N LEU A 38 -14.96 0.22 -43.59
CA LEU A 38 -13.72 0.19 -42.82
C LEU A 38 -13.14 1.61 -42.65
N LEU A 39 -12.44 1.88 -41.54
CA LEU A 39 -11.16 2.60 -41.59
C LEU A 39 -10.28 2.39 -40.33
N SER A 40 -9.06 1.96 -40.62
CA SER A 40 -7.77 2.00 -39.91
C SER A 40 -7.63 2.39 -38.44
N THR A 41 -6.96 1.48 -37.73
CA THR A 41 -6.07 1.67 -36.60
C THR A 41 -4.93 2.66 -36.88
N THR A 42 -4.72 3.65 -36.00
CA THR A 42 -3.43 4.36 -35.87
C THR A 42 -3.04 4.50 -34.40
N THR A 43 -2.07 3.67 -34.02
CA THR A 43 -1.28 3.72 -32.78
C THR A 43 -0.38 4.96 -32.82
N THR A 44 -0.56 5.89 -31.89
CA THR A 44 0.36 7.03 -31.72
C THR A 44 1.32 6.75 -30.57
N TYR A 45 2.59 6.49 -30.93
CA TYR A 45 3.71 6.47 -29.99
C TYR A 45 4.14 7.92 -29.71
N LEU A 46 4.15 8.31 -28.42
CA LEU A 46 4.77 9.54 -27.95
C LEU A 46 6.30 9.41 -28.01
N SER A 47 6.94 10.28 -28.77
CA SER A 47 8.37 10.49 -28.85
C SER A 47 8.86 11.46 -27.75
N LEU A 48 9.90 11.05 -27.01
CA LEU A 48 10.63 11.88 -26.06
C LEU A 48 11.54 12.90 -26.79
N PRO A 49 11.65 14.16 -26.34
CA PRO A 49 12.60 15.11 -26.90
C PRO A 49 14.01 14.95 -26.31
N LEU A 50 15.00 14.85 -27.19
CA LEU A 50 16.43 14.84 -26.87
C LEU A 50 16.88 16.27 -26.52
N LEU A 51 17.34 16.48 -25.29
CA LEU A 51 17.92 17.75 -24.82
C LEU A 51 19.41 17.81 -25.19
N ILE A 52 19.74 18.69 -26.13
CA ILE A 52 21.10 19.06 -26.53
C ILE A 52 21.76 19.84 -25.38
N SER A 53 22.84 19.30 -24.80
CA SER A 53 23.66 20.01 -23.82
C SER A 53 25.01 20.42 -24.43
N ARG A 54 25.31 21.71 -24.27
CA ARG A 54 26.47 22.46 -24.76
C ARG A 54 27.80 21.98 -24.16
N HIS A 55 28.78 21.74 -25.03
CA HIS A 55 30.21 21.63 -24.68
C HIS A 55 30.78 22.97 -24.15
N ARG A 56 31.49 22.92 -23.02
CA ARG A 56 32.49 23.92 -22.59
C ARG A 56 33.90 23.30 -22.68
N LYS A 57 34.81 23.97 -23.41
CA LYS A 57 36.29 23.87 -23.31
C LYS A 57 36.73 24.45 -21.93
N ALA A 58 37.86 24.16 -21.26
CA ALA A 58 39.24 23.73 -21.54
C ALA A 58 39.88 23.34 -20.15
N PRO A 59 41.22 23.21 -19.94
CA PRO A 59 42.37 22.94 -20.82
C PRO A 59 43.16 21.67 -20.39
N GLY A 60 44.16 21.31 -21.20
CA GLY A 60 44.86 20.02 -21.15
C GLY A 60 45.93 19.84 -20.08
N ARG A 61 46.31 18.57 -19.94
CA ARG A 61 47.56 18.11 -19.32
C ARG A 61 48.06 16.92 -20.14
N SER A 62 49.10 17.14 -20.93
CA SER A 62 49.85 16.08 -21.59
C SER A 62 50.51 15.19 -20.56
N PHE A 63 50.25 13.89 -20.62
CA PHE A 63 51.16 12.88 -20.09
C PHE A 63 51.60 12.02 -21.27
N SER A 64 52.79 12.35 -21.77
CA SER A 64 53.59 11.46 -22.60
C SER A 64 54.08 10.32 -21.72
N THR A 65 53.78 9.06 -22.07
CA THR A 65 54.46 7.91 -21.49
C THR A 65 55.01 7.04 -22.61
N THR A 66 56.33 7.06 -22.70
CA THR A 66 57.19 6.24 -23.56
C THR A 66 56.94 4.76 -23.31
N LEU A 67 56.60 4.01 -24.36
CA LEU A 67 56.52 2.55 -24.35
C LEU A 67 57.94 1.96 -24.43
N THR A 68 58.45 1.45 -23.31
CA THR A 68 59.55 0.47 -23.31
C THR A 68 58.96 -0.93 -23.28
N MET A 69 59.16 -1.68 -24.36
CA MET A 69 58.84 -3.10 -24.47
C MET A 69 59.79 -3.92 -23.57
N SER A 70 59.25 -4.59 -22.56
CA SER A 70 59.93 -5.67 -21.85
C SER A 70 58.93 -6.78 -21.61
N GLY A 71 59.17 -7.93 -22.21
CA GLY A 71 58.31 -9.10 -22.17
C GLY A 71 58.07 -9.62 -20.76
N GLY A 72 56.87 -10.15 -20.56
CA GLY A 72 56.46 -10.83 -19.34
C GLY A 72 54.99 -11.25 -19.42
N ALA A 73 54.77 -12.50 -19.84
CA ALA A 73 53.54 -13.29 -19.71
C ALA A 73 52.21 -12.62 -20.11
N ASP A 74 51.81 -12.82 -21.37
CA ASP A 74 50.45 -12.62 -21.84
C ASP A 74 49.47 -13.49 -21.04
N SER A 75 48.82 -12.89 -20.04
CA SER A 75 47.49 -13.33 -19.64
C SER A 75 46.52 -12.80 -20.70
N PRO A 76 45.77 -13.66 -21.43
CA PRO A 76 44.89 -13.16 -22.48
C PRO A 76 43.79 -12.33 -21.81
N SER A 77 43.77 -11.02 -22.08
CA SER A 77 42.64 -10.18 -21.70
C SER A 77 41.36 -10.80 -22.29
N PRO A 78 40.30 -11.01 -21.49
CA PRO A 78 39.09 -11.64 -22.00
C PRO A 78 38.56 -10.79 -23.16
N SER A 79 38.37 -11.39 -24.33
CA SER A 79 37.87 -10.67 -25.50
C SER A 79 36.54 -10.00 -25.13
N LEU A 80 36.30 -8.81 -25.67
CA LEU A 80 35.09 -8.04 -25.37
C LEU A 80 33.83 -8.88 -25.59
N ASP A 81 33.80 -9.73 -26.62
CA ASP A 81 32.70 -10.64 -26.90
C ASP A 81 32.42 -11.61 -25.73
N LYS A 82 33.48 -12.17 -25.12
CA LYS A 82 33.33 -13.06 -23.95
C LYS A 82 32.77 -12.31 -22.74
N GLN A 83 33.18 -11.06 -22.53
CA GLN A 83 32.66 -10.25 -21.43
C GLN A 83 31.17 -9.94 -21.62
N PHE A 84 30.76 -9.57 -22.84
CA PHE A 84 29.35 -9.29 -23.14
C PHE A 84 28.48 -10.55 -23.12
N GLU A 85 29.04 -11.70 -23.49
CA GLU A 85 28.36 -13.00 -23.36
C GLU A 85 28.09 -13.34 -21.88
N GLU A 86 29.07 -13.15 -21.00
CA GLU A 86 28.90 -13.35 -19.56
C GLU A 86 27.86 -12.38 -18.97
N LEU A 87 27.88 -11.11 -19.38
CA LEU A 87 26.87 -10.13 -18.97
C LEU A 87 25.47 -10.52 -19.45
N ARG A 88 25.34 -11.04 -20.68
CA ARG A 88 24.07 -11.53 -21.22
C ARG A 88 23.51 -12.65 -20.35
N LEU A 89 24.32 -13.66 -20.02
CA LEU A 89 23.91 -14.77 -19.17
C LEU A 89 23.47 -14.32 -17.77
N LYS A 90 24.20 -13.38 -17.16
CA LYS A 90 23.80 -12.79 -15.85
C LYS A 90 22.46 -12.05 -15.92
N LEU A 91 22.18 -11.35 -17.02
CA LEU A 91 20.91 -10.66 -17.22
C LEU A 91 19.75 -11.64 -17.46
N GLU A 92 19.97 -12.69 -18.25
CA GLU A 92 18.98 -13.75 -18.47
C GLU A 92 18.60 -14.45 -17.16
N GLU A 93 19.59 -14.82 -16.34
CA GLU A 93 19.34 -15.46 -15.04
C GLU A 93 18.57 -14.54 -14.08
N SER A 94 18.98 -13.26 -14.01
CA SER A 94 18.22 -12.26 -13.25
C SER A 94 16.81 -12.06 -13.79
N GLY A 95 16.57 -12.28 -15.09
CA GLY A 95 15.25 -12.21 -15.72
C GLY A 95 14.36 -13.37 -15.27
N ARG A 96 14.88 -14.61 -15.37
CA ARG A 96 14.19 -15.83 -14.93
C ARG A 96 13.81 -15.75 -13.44
N LEU A 97 14.69 -15.24 -12.59
CA LEU A 97 14.40 -15.08 -11.17
C LEU A 97 13.25 -14.09 -10.94
N ARG A 98 13.22 -12.96 -11.64
CA ARG A 98 12.11 -12.00 -11.54
C ARG A 98 10.79 -12.60 -12.01
N GLU A 99 10.80 -13.46 -13.03
CA GLU A 99 9.59 -14.18 -13.46
C GLU A 99 9.08 -15.14 -12.38
N LYS A 100 9.96 -15.93 -11.75
CA LYS A 100 9.61 -16.79 -10.60
C LYS A 100 9.00 -15.97 -9.45
N ILE A 101 9.63 -14.86 -9.09
CA ILE A 101 9.16 -13.95 -8.02
C ILE A 101 7.77 -13.40 -8.37
N ARG A 102 7.59 -12.86 -9.58
CA ARG A 102 6.30 -12.29 -10.01
C ARG A 102 5.18 -13.32 -10.01
N ALA A 103 5.47 -14.58 -10.37
CA ALA A 103 4.46 -15.63 -10.30
C ALA A 103 3.93 -15.81 -8.87
N VAL A 104 4.81 -15.86 -7.86
CA VAL A 104 4.41 -15.95 -6.46
C VAL A 104 3.72 -14.67 -5.98
N VAL A 105 4.21 -13.49 -6.38
CA VAL A 105 3.59 -12.21 -6.01
C VAL A 105 2.18 -12.08 -6.55
N LEU A 106 1.89 -12.57 -7.76
CA LEU A 106 0.52 -12.59 -8.30
C LEU A 106 -0.42 -13.48 -7.48
N GLU A 107 0.08 -14.60 -6.95
CA GLU A 107 -0.66 -15.43 -6.02
C GLU A 107 -0.91 -14.68 -4.69
N ILE A 108 0.11 -14.00 -4.16
CA ILE A 108 -0.02 -13.15 -2.95
C ILE A 108 -1.07 -12.06 -3.16
N GLU A 109 -1.01 -11.34 -4.27
CA GLU A 109 -1.97 -10.28 -4.61
C GLU A 109 -3.39 -10.85 -4.68
N SER A 110 -3.57 -12.02 -5.30
CA SER A 110 -4.87 -12.70 -5.38
C SER A 110 -5.44 -13.05 -4.01
N THR A 111 -4.64 -13.70 -3.16
CA THR A 111 -5.02 -14.04 -1.78
C THR A 111 -5.29 -12.78 -0.95
N THR A 112 -4.50 -11.72 -1.15
CA THR A 112 -4.65 -10.42 -0.48
C THR A 112 -5.98 -9.75 -0.85
N ARG A 113 -6.39 -9.81 -2.13
CA ARG A 113 -7.71 -9.31 -2.56
C ARG A 113 -8.86 -10.08 -1.91
N LEU A 114 -8.75 -11.40 -1.78
CA LEU A 114 -9.75 -12.21 -1.09
C LEU A 114 -9.83 -11.84 0.39
N LEU A 115 -8.69 -11.74 1.07
CA LEU A 115 -8.60 -11.31 2.46
C LEU A 115 -9.25 -9.94 2.67
N HIS A 116 -8.88 -8.96 1.84
CA HIS A 116 -9.43 -7.60 1.90
C HIS A 116 -10.95 -7.63 1.69
N SER A 117 -11.44 -8.37 0.68
CA SER A 117 -12.88 -8.48 0.41
C SER A 117 -13.67 -9.05 1.60
N GLY A 118 -13.08 -10.02 2.32
CA GLY A 118 -13.65 -10.55 3.55
C GLY A 118 -13.68 -9.51 4.67
N LEU A 119 -12.59 -8.78 4.87
CA LEU A 119 -12.49 -7.76 5.92
C LEU A 119 -13.40 -6.56 5.70
N LEU A 120 -13.72 -6.20 4.45
CA LEU A 120 -14.67 -5.11 4.15
C LEU A 120 -16.06 -5.34 4.78
N LEU A 121 -16.42 -6.58 5.09
CA LEU A 121 -17.68 -6.90 5.77
C LEU A 121 -17.77 -6.32 7.19
N VAL A 122 -16.64 -5.95 7.79
CA VAL A 122 -16.60 -5.28 9.10
C VAL A 122 -17.34 -3.92 9.08
N HIS A 123 -17.44 -3.30 7.91
CA HIS A 123 -18.16 -2.04 7.70
C HIS A 123 -19.67 -2.22 7.53
N GLN A 124 -20.16 -3.46 7.40
CA GLN A 124 -21.58 -3.78 7.18
C GLN A 124 -22.29 -4.25 8.46
N SER A 125 -21.79 -3.86 9.63
CA SER A 125 -22.34 -4.23 10.94
C SER A 125 -22.40 -5.74 11.21
N ARG A 126 -21.54 -6.53 10.56
CA ARG A 126 -21.39 -7.95 10.87
C ARG A 126 -20.59 -8.14 12.16
N PRO A 127 -20.87 -9.21 12.94
CA PRO A 127 -20.06 -9.55 14.10
C PRO A 127 -18.60 -9.78 13.69
N VAL A 128 -17.69 -9.05 14.35
CA VAL A 128 -16.24 -9.13 14.13
C VAL A 128 -15.71 -10.58 14.13
N PRO A 129 -16.12 -11.48 15.06
CA PRO A 129 -15.65 -12.86 15.05
C PRO A 129 -15.95 -13.61 13.75
N GLU A 130 -17.16 -13.45 13.17
CA GLU A 130 -17.54 -14.12 11.92
C GLU A 130 -16.68 -13.65 10.74
N VAL A 131 -16.38 -12.35 10.69
CA VAL A 131 -15.55 -11.74 9.65
C VAL A 131 -14.11 -12.26 9.74
N LEU A 132 -13.58 -12.33 10.96
CA LEU A 132 -12.20 -12.74 11.20
C LEU A 132 -11.95 -14.23 10.93
N GLU A 133 -12.90 -15.12 11.24
CA GLU A 133 -12.75 -16.56 10.96
C GLU A 133 -12.51 -16.82 9.47
N LYS A 134 -13.26 -16.15 8.59
CA LYS A 134 -13.06 -16.24 7.12
C LYS A 134 -11.71 -15.67 6.69
N ALA A 135 -11.28 -14.57 7.32
CA ALA A 135 -10.00 -13.92 7.03
C ALA A 135 -8.79 -14.75 7.48
N LYS A 136 -8.85 -15.44 8.62
CA LYS A 136 -7.77 -16.29 9.15
C LYS A 136 -7.34 -17.39 8.19
N ALA A 137 -8.27 -17.97 7.43
CA ALA A 137 -7.94 -18.97 6.42
C ALA A 137 -6.97 -18.42 5.35
N GLN A 138 -7.15 -17.16 4.93
CA GLN A 138 -6.28 -16.53 3.93
C GLN A 138 -4.90 -16.20 4.51
N VAL A 139 -4.79 -15.92 5.82
CA VAL A 139 -3.50 -15.70 6.49
C VAL A 139 -2.62 -16.94 6.40
N GLY A 140 -3.18 -18.14 6.57
CA GLY A 140 -2.45 -19.40 6.40
C GLY A 140 -1.91 -19.60 4.98
N VAL A 141 -2.71 -19.23 3.97
CA VAL A 141 -2.27 -19.28 2.56
C VAL A 141 -1.15 -18.28 2.30
N LEU A 142 -1.28 -17.04 2.80
CA LEU A 142 -0.24 -16.01 2.68
C LEU A 142 1.08 -16.49 3.29
N LYS A 143 1.04 -17.09 4.49
CA LYS A 143 2.24 -17.67 5.12
C LYS A 143 2.93 -18.70 4.22
N GLY A 144 2.18 -19.58 3.56
CA GLY A 144 2.74 -20.53 2.60
C GLY A 144 3.38 -19.85 1.38
N LEU A 145 2.76 -18.79 0.86
CA LEU A 145 3.27 -18.03 -0.28
C LEU A 145 4.55 -17.24 0.06
N TYR A 146 4.61 -16.63 1.25
CA TYR A 146 5.82 -15.94 1.72
C TYR A 146 6.97 -16.92 1.97
N ASN A 147 6.70 -18.13 2.46
CA ASN A 147 7.73 -19.17 2.58
C ASN A 147 8.28 -19.58 1.21
N ARG A 148 7.42 -19.77 0.21
CA ARG A 148 7.84 -20.07 -1.16
C ARG A 148 8.63 -18.91 -1.78
N LEU A 149 8.24 -17.66 -1.49
CA LEU A 149 9.01 -16.49 -1.89
C LEU A 149 10.39 -16.46 -1.22
N ALA A 150 10.46 -16.80 0.07
CA ALA A 150 11.72 -16.92 0.80
C ALA A 150 12.66 -17.96 0.17
N GLU A 151 12.14 -19.14 -0.18
CA GLU A 151 12.90 -20.21 -0.86
C GLU A 151 13.53 -19.72 -2.17
N ILE A 152 12.78 -18.98 -2.99
CA ILE A 152 13.29 -18.40 -4.24
C ILE A 152 14.42 -17.40 -3.97
N ILE A 153 14.34 -16.61 -2.89
CA ILE A 153 15.39 -15.63 -2.55
C ILE A 153 16.62 -16.31 -1.93
N LEU A 154 16.44 -17.42 -1.22
CA LEU A 154 17.56 -18.24 -0.71
C LEU A 154 18.41 -18.85 -1.83
N GLU A 155 17.87 -19.04 -3.03
CA GLU A 155 18.67 -19.43 -4.22
C GLU A 155 19.73 -18.35 -4.58
N CYS A 156 19.57 -17.10 -4.10
CA CYS A 156 20.39 -15.95 -4.45
C CYS A 156 20.82 -15.15 -3.20
N PRO A 157 21.77 -15.66 -2.40
CA PRO A 157 22.16 -15.05 -1.14
C PRO A 157 22.68 -13.61 -1.33
N GLY A 158 22.30 -12.74 -0.40
CA GLY A 158 22.69 -11.32 -0.41
C GLY A 158 22.01 -10.43 -1.45
N GLN A 159 21.04 -10.96 -2.22
CA GLN A 159 20.33 -10.18 -3.25
C GLN A 159 18.91 -9.75 -2.85
N TYR A 160 18.53 -9.86 -1.58
CA TYR A 160 17.20 -9.49 -1.07
C TYR A 160 16.73 -8.12 -1.59
N TYR A 161 17.51 -7.05 -1.32
CA TYR A 161 17.12 -5.69 -1.68
C TYR A 161 17.13 -5.40 -3.19
N ARG A 162 17.80 -6.23 -4.01
CA ARG A 162 17.79 -6.11 -5.48
C ARG A 162 16.41 -6.45 -6.06
N TYR A 163 15.70 -7.38 -5.42
CA TYR A 163 14.40 -7.86 -5.87
C TYR A 163 13.25 -7.41 -4.97
N HIS A 164 13.53 -6.89 -3.77
CA HIS A 164 12.53 -6.43 -2.79
C HIS A 164 11.40 -5.59 -3.38
N GLY A 165 11.72 -4.70 -4.32
CA GLY A 165 10.72 -3.87 -5.00
C GLY A 165 9.64 -4.65 -5.76
N ASP A 166 9.87 -5.91 -6.14
CA ASP A 166 8.91 -6.75 -6.86
C ASP A 166 7.76 -7.25 -5.96
N TRP A 167 7.93 -7.32 -4.63
CA TRP A 167 6.87 -7.74 -3.68
C TRP A 167 6.53 -6.70 -2.60
N ARG A 168 7.30 -5.60 -2.54
CA ARG A 168 7.18 -4.54 -1.54
C ARG A 168 5.74 -4.02 -1.37
N SER A 169 5.07 -3.67 -2.48
CA SER A 169 3.72 -3.09 -2.45
C SER A 169 2.71 -4.05 -1.83
N GLU A 170 2.76 -5.32 -2.21
CA GLU A 170 1.86 -6.34 -1.69
C GLU A 170 2.12 -6.61 -0.22
N THR A 171 3.38 -6.59 0.21
CA THR A 171 3.75 -6.75 1.62
C THR A 171 3.17 -5.65 2.49
N GLN A 172 3.24 -4.40 2.05
CA GLN A 172 2.64 -3.26 2.76
C GLN A 172 1.13 -3.41 2.91
N ILE A 173 0.43 -3.88 1.87
CA ILE A 173 -1.01 -4.14 1.91
C ILE A 173 -1.33 -5.30 2.85
N VAL A 174 -0.59 -6.41 2.76
CA VAL A 174 -0.77 -7.56 3.64
C VAL A 174 -0.59 -7.16 5.11
N VAL A 175 0.47 -6.42 5.45
CA VAL A 175 0.69 -5.92 6.81
C VAL A 175 -0.45 -5.03 7.27
N SER A 176 -0.96 -4.15 6.40
CA SER A 176 -2.12 -3.32 6.71
C SER A 176 -3.34 -4.17 7.12
N LEU A 177 -3.65 -5.21 6.34
CA LEU A 177 -4.78 -6.09 6.62
C LEU A 177 -4.56 -6.93 7.89
N LEU A 178 -3.36 -7.46 8.10
CA LEU A 178 -3.01 -8.20 9.34
C LEU A 178 -3.11 -7.31 10.58
N THR A 179 -2.65 -6.06 10.47
CA THR A 179 -2.72 -5.09 11.55
C THR A 179 -4.18 -4.74 11.87
N LEU A 180 -5.01 -4.54 10.85
CA LEU A 180 -6.44 -4.31 11.03
C LEU A 180 -7.13 -5.50 11.71
N MET A 181 -6.84 -6.73 11.27
CA MET A 181 -7.36 -7.94 11.91
C MET A 181 -6.99 -8.01 13.40
N HIS A 182 -5.71 -7.81 13.72
CA HIS A 182 -5.24 -7.87 15.10
C HIS A 182 -5.86 -6.78 15.96
N TRP A 183 -6.02 -5.57 15.42
CA TRP A 183 -6.69 -4.48 16.12
C TRP A 183 -8.18 -4.80 16.38
N LEU A 184 -8.88 -5.40 15.41
CA LEU A 184 -10.26 -5.84 15.60
C LEU A 184 -10.40 -6.93 16.69
N GLU A 185 -9.39 -7.76 16.88
CA GLU A 185 -9.35 -8.81 17.91
C GLU A 185 -9.01 -8.27 19.30
N THR A 186 -8.02 -7.36 19.38
CA THR A 186 -7.37 -7.02 20.66
C THR A 186 -7.51 -5.56 21.07
N GLY A 187 -7.81 -4.67 20.12
CA GLY A 187 -7.75 -3.22 20.28
C GLY A 187 -6.34 -2.63 20.31
N ASN A 188 -5.29 -3.45 20.12
CA ASN A 188 -3.89 -3.04 20.18
C ASN A 188 -3.22 -3.05 18.80
N LEU A 189 -2.02 -2.48 18.71
CA LEU A 189 -1.20 -2.52 17.50
C LEU A 189 -0.52 -3.88 17.36
N LEU A 190 -0.60 -4.49 16.17
CA LEU A 190 0.18 -5.68 15.84
C LEU A 190 1.66 -5.33 15.81
N MET A 191 2.49 -5.96 16.64
CA MET A 191 3.92 -5.67 16.69
C MET A 191 4.63 -6.20 15.45
N HIS A 192 5.76 -5.58 15.07
CA HIS A 192 6.56 -6.00 13.90
C HIS A 192 6.95 -7.49 13.97
N THR A 193 7.38 -7.96 15.14
CA THR A 193 7.77 -9.36 15.37
C THR A 193 6.59 -10.32 15.21
N GLU A 194 5.40 -9.94 15.67
CA GLU A 194 4.17 -10.73 15.55
C GLU A 194 3.69 -10.80 14.10
N ALA A 195 3.80 -9.69 13.35
CA ALA A 195 3.50 -9.65 11.92
C ALA A 195 4.46 -10.57 11.14
N GLN A 196 5.74 -10.54 11.50
CA GLN A 196 6.76 -11.41 10.92
C GLN A 196 6.44 -12.90 11.17
N GLU A 197 6.06 -13.26 12.39
CA GLU A 197 5.67 -14.62 12.75
C GLU A 197 4.41 -15.10 12.01
N LYS A 198 3.39 -14.23 11.91
CA LYS A 198 2.15 -14.51 11.18
C LYS A 198 2.41 -14.83 9.71
N LEU A 199 3.41 -14.17 9.09
CA LEU A 199 3.82 -14.42 7.71
C LEU A 199 4.84 -15.54 7.56
N GLY A 200 5.38 -16.10 8.65
CA GLY A 200 6.41 -17.14 8.61
C GLY A 200 7.82 -16.63 8.29
N LEU A 201 8.06 -15.32 8.41
CA LEU A 201 9.27 -14.63 7.98
C LEU A 201 10.38 -14.63 9.05
N ASN A 202 10.57 -15.74 9.76
CA ASN A 202 11.47 -15.83 10.91
C ASN A 202 12.94 -16.14 10.54
N SER A 203 13.28 -16.11 9.25
CA SER A 203 14.60 -16.45 8.75
C SER A 203 15.54 -15.25 8.77
N LEU A 204 16.82 -15.47 9.11
CA LEU A 204 17.84 -14.42 9.14
C LEU A 204 18.06 -13.72 7.78
N GLU A 205 17.75 -14.41 6.69
CA GLU A 205 18.01 -13.94 5.32
C GLU A 205 16.77 -13.36 4.61
N PHE A 206 15.57 -13.67 5.10
CA PHE A 206 14.31 -13.19 4.52
C PHE A 206 13.33 -12.80 5.63
N GLY A 207 13.34 -11.51 5.97
CA GLY A 207 12.52 -10.92 7.02
C GLY A 207 11.55 -9.86 6.51
N LEU A 208 10.67 -9.40 7.41
CA LEU A 208 9.77 -8.28 7.13
C LEU A 208 10.52 -6.97 7.30
N ASP A 209 10.66 -6.19 6.23
CA ASP A 209 11.33 -4.89 6.31
C ASP A 209 10.56 -3.91 7.21
N ILE A 210 11.31 -3.13 8.01
CA ILE A 210 10.72 -2.22 9.00
C ILE A 210 9.94 -1.10 8.31
N GLU A 211 10.44 -0.58 7.19
CA GLU A 211 9.73 0.45 6.43
C GLU A 211 8.39 -0.06 5.91
N ASP A 212 8.35 -1.29 5.39
CA ASP A 212 7.13 -1.88 4.86
C ASP A 212 6.11 -2.15 5.95
N TYR A 213 6.56 -2.55 7.14
CA TYR A 213 5.70 -2.65 8.31
C TYR A 213 5.09 -1.28 8.67
N LEU A 214 5.92 -0.24 8.81
CA LEU A 214 5.45 1.10 9.18
C LEU A 214 4.50 1.71 8.13
N ILE A 215 4.77 1.47 6.84
CA ILE A 215 3.87 1.88 5.75
C ILE A 215 2.54 1.12 5.84
N GLY A 216 2.57 -0.19 6.10
CA GLY A 216 1.38 -1.01 6.29
C GLY A 216 0.53 -0.53 7.47
N VAL A 217 1.15 -0.15 8.59
CA VAL A 217 0.46 0.44 9.74
C VAL A 217 -0.17 1.79 9.37
N CYS A 218 0.49 2.61 8.54
CA CYS A 218 -0.12 3.84 8.02
C CYS A 218 -1.36 3.51 7.18
N PHE A 219 -1.30 2.54 6.27
CA PHE A 219 -2.46 2.15 5.45
C PHE A 219 -3.63 1.63 6.28
N MET A 220 -3.35 0.90 7.36
CA MET A 220 -4.41 0.44 8.28
C MET A 220 -5.14 1.64 8.90
N SER A 221 -4.42 2.71 9.25
CA SER A 221 -5.02 3.92 9.83
C SER A 221 -6.04 4.60 8.90
N ASN A 222 -5.90 4.44 7.58
CA ASN A 222 -6.83 4.98 6.59
C ASN A 222 -8.23 4.32 6.65
N GLU A 223 -8.34 3.08 7.14
CA GLU A 223 -9.62 2.37 7.26
C GLU A 223 -10.40 2.75 8.53
N MET A 224 -9.72 3.34 9.52
CA MET A 224 -10.30 3.66 10.83
C MET A 224 -11.46 4.67 10.78
N PRO A 225 -11.38 5.81 10.05
CA PRO A 225 -12.49 6.76 9.96
C PRO A 225 -13.76 6.12 9.40
N ARG A 226 -13.62 5.30 8.34
CA ARG A 226 -14.75 4.59 7.73
C ARG A 226 -15.34 3.56 8.70
N TYR A 227 -14.48 2.83 9.41
CA TYR A 227 -14.91 1.89 10.44
C TYR A 227 -15.74 2.59 11.52
N VAL A 228 -15.23 3.68 12.08
CA VAL A 228 -15.89 4.46 13.15
C VAL A 228 -17.28 4.95 12.73
N VAL A 229 -17.40 5.57 11.54
CA VAL A 229 -18.69 6.06 11.05
C VAL A 229 -19.73 4.94 10.94
N ASN A 230 -19.32 3.78 10.41
CA ASN A 230 -20.22 2.64 10.25
C ASN A 230 -20.62 2.02 11.59
N GLN A 231 -19.71 1.98 12.58
CA GLN A 231 -20.03 1.50 13.92
C GLN A 231 -21.00 2.42 14.66
N VAL A 232 -20.82 3.75 14.57
CA VAL A 232 -21.77 4.71 15.12
C VAL A 232 -23.14 4.59 14.45
N THR A 233 -23.17 4.36 13.14
CA THR A 233 -24.40 4.11 12.37
C THR A 233 -25.10 2.82 12.83
N ALA A 234 -24.32 1.81 13.25
CA ALA A 234 -24.82 0.56 13.82
C ALA A 234 -25.25 0.68 15.30
N GLY A 235 -25.03 1.83 15.95
CA GLY A 235 -25.37 2.08 17.34
C GLY A 235 -24.26 1.82 18.36
N ASP A 236 -23.03 1.51 17.92
CA ASP A 236 -21.87 1.43 18.81
C ASP A 236 -21.23 2.82 18.99
N TYR A 237 -21.65 3.51 20.05
CA TYR A 237 -21.16 4.84 20.42
C TYR A 237 -19.88 4.83 21.26
N ASP A 238 -19.42 3.67 21.73
CA ASP A 238 -18.15 3.53 22.46
C ASP A 238 -16.96 3.34 21.50
N CYS A 239 -17.19 2.78 20.31
CA CYS A 239 -16.18 2.57 19.28
C CYS A 239 -15.35 3.83 18.94
N PRO A 240 -15.94 5.02 18.65
CA PRO A 240 -15.17 6.22 18.32
C PRO A 240 -14.16 6.59 19.40
N ARG A 241 -14.52 6.44 20.68
CA ARG A 241 -13.62 6.71 21.82
C ARG A 241 -12.40 5.78 21.80
N LYS A 242 -12.64 4.47 21.56
CA LYS A 242 -11.57 3.45 21.51
C LYS A 242 -10.62 3.71 20.33
N VAL A 243 -11.18 3.97 19.14
CA VAL A 243 -10.39 4.25 17.93
C VAL A 243 -9.62 5.57 18.06
N LEU A 244 -10.24 6.63 18.61
CA LEU A 244 -9.58 7.91 18.81
C LEU A 244 -8.37 7.77 19.73
N LYS A 245 -8.51 7.04 20.85
CA LYS A 245 -7.39 6.75 21.76
C LYS A 245 -6.26 6.03 21.03
N PHE A 246 -6.57 4.93 20.34
CA PHE A 246 -5.60 4.17 19.56
C PHE A 246 -4.88 5.02 18.50
N MET A 247 -5.61 5.80 17.71
CA MET A 247 -5.01 6.64 16.67
C MET A 247 -4.17 7.78 17.25
N THR A 248 -4.54 8.32 18.41
CA THR A 248 -3.75 9.35 19.10
C THR A 248 -2.42 8.77 19.58
N ASP A 249 -2.47 7.61 20.23
CA ASP A 249 -1.28 6.90 20.71
C ASP A 249 -0.37 6.50 19.53
N LEU A 250 -0.96 6.00 18.44
CA LEU A 250 -0.25 5.65 17.21
C LEU A 250 0.45 6.87 16.59
N HIS A 251 -0.27 7.98 16.42
CA HIS A 251 0.30 9.21 15.86
C HIS A 251 1.42 9.78 16.75
N ALA A 252 1.28 9.68 18.08
CA ALA A 252 2.35 10.06 19.02
C ALA A 252 3.59 9.16 18.86
N ALA A 253 3.40 7.84 18.76
CA ALA A 253 4.50 6.89 18.54
C ALA A 253 5.25 7.17 17.23
N PHE A 254 4.54 7.44 16.13
CA PHE A 254 5.18 7.82 14.87
C PHE A 254 5.95 9.14 14.95
N ARG A 255 5.52 10.10 15.79
CA ARG A 255 6.28 11.34 16.02
C ARG A 255 7.61 11.13 16.74
N MET A 256 7.76 10.03 17.48
CA MET A 256 9.05 9.66 18.08
C MET A 256 10.06 9.21 17.02
N LEU A 257 9.58 8.82 15.83
CA LEU A 257 10.43 8.41 14.72
C LEU A 257 10.91 9.65 13.95
N ASN A 258 12.23 9.84 13.86
CA ASN A 258 12.83 10.91 13.06
C ASN A 258 12.83 10.53 11.56
N LEU A 259 11.63 10.47 10.96
CA LEU A 259 11.44 10.04 9.58
C LEU A 259 12.06 11.02 8.57
N ARG A 260 12.82 10.49 7.61
CA ARG A 260 13.33 11.23 6.45
C ARG A 260 12.17 11.69 5.56
N ASN A 261 12.36 12.77 4.80
CA ASN A 261 11.35 13.27 3.87
C ASN A 261 11.21 12.36 2.63
N ASP A 262 10.52 11.24 2.78
CA ASP A 262 10.33 10.19 1.78
C ASP A 262 8.85 9.75 1.67
N PHE A 263 8.62 8.57 1.09
CA PHE A 263 7.28 8.01 0.94
C PHE A 263 6.61 7.68 2.28
N LEU A 264 7.33 7.10 3.24
CA LEU A 264 6.81 6.77 4.56
C LEU A 264 6.38 8.05 5.29
N ARG A 265 7.21 9.11 5.22
CA ARG A 265 6.84 10.41 5.80
C ARG A 265 5.55 10.99 5.20
N LYS A 266 5.38 10.91 3.88
CA LYS A 266 4.14 11.36 3.22
C LYS A 266 2.92 10.58 3.70
N LYS A 267 3.05 9.28 3.95
CA LYS A 267 1.96 8.45 4.47
C LYS A 267 1.63 8.78 5.92
N PHE A 268 2.65 8.92 6.77
CA PHE A 268 2.49 9.36 8.15
C PHE A 268 1.83 10.76 8.22
N ASP A 269 2.28 11.73 7.41
CA ASP A 269 1.70 13.08 7.39
C ASP A 269 0.21 13.08 6.98
N GLY A 270 -0.25 12.02 6.29
CA GLY A 270 -1.65 11.79 5.95
C GLY A 270 -2.51 11.38 7.15
N MET A 271 -1.93 10.66 8.12
CA MET A 271 -2.63 10.11 9.29
C MET A 271 -3.34 11.19 10.13
N LYS A 272 -2.83 12.42 10.15
CA LYS A 272 -3.46 13.55 10.85
C LYS A 272 -4.87 13.87 10.36
N TYR A 273 -5.16 13.61 9.08
CA TYR A 273 -6.48 13.84 8.51
C TYR A 273 -7.46 12.75 8.93
N ASP A 274 -6.99 11.51 9.00
CA ASP A 274 -7.80 10.39 9.46
C ASP A 274 -8.09 10.52 10.96
N LEU A 275 -7.09 10.92 11.76
CA LEU A 275 -7.27 11.24 13.19
C LEU A 275 -8.33 12.34 13.39
N ARG A 276 -8.26 13.44 12.63
CA ARG A 276 -9.25 14.52 12.70
C ARG A 276 -10.66 14.04 12.39
N ARG A 277 -10.84 13.19 11.37
CA ARG A 277 -12.17 12.64 11.03
C ARG A 277 -12.74 11.79 12.18
N VAL A 278 -11.92 10.97 12.82
CA VAL A 278 -12.36 10.19 13.98
C VAL A 278 -12.71 11.10 15.17
N GLU A 279 -11.92 12.15 15.39
CA GLU A 279 -12.17 13.16 16.42
C GLU A 279 -13.50 13.90 16.19
N GLU A 280 -13.80 14.30 14.95
CA GLU A 280 -15.07 14.92 14.56
C GLU A 280 -16.26 14.01 14.87
N VAL A 281 -16.17 12.71 14.52
CA VAL A 281 -17.22 11.74 14.82
C VAL A 281 -17.39 11.53 16.33
N TYR A 282 -16.29 11.46 17.09
CA TYR A 282 -16.37 11.33 18.54
C TYR A 282 -16.96 12.59 19.21
N TYR A 283 -16.58 13.77 18.73
CA TYR A 283 -17.18 15.03 19.17
C TYR A 283 -18.69 15.01 18.96
N ASP A 284 -19.14 14.62 17.77
CA ASP A 284 -20.55 14.49 17.41
C ASP A 284 -21.34 13.56 18.34
N VAL A 285 -20.74 12.42 18.70
CA VAL A 285 -21.33 11.46 19.65
C VAL A 285 -21.41 12.06 21.05
N LYS A 286 -20.38 12.77 21.50
CA LYS A 286 -20.29 13.36 22.83
C LYS A 286 -21.28 14.51 23.03
N ILE A 287 -21.38 15.44 22.07
CA ILE A 287 -22.30 16.59 22.18
C ILE A 287 -23.77 16.18 22.16
N ARG A 288 -24.10 15.03 21.53
CA ARG A 288 -25.45 14.48 21.48
C ARG A 288 -25.77 13.61 22.70
N GLY A 289 -24.81 13.38 23.60
CA GLY A 289 -25.02 12.55 24.79
C GLY A 289 -25.33 11.08 24.47
N LEU A 290 -24.79 10.55 23.36
CA LEU A 290 -25.08 9.19 22.89
C LEU A 290 -24.24 8.11 23.60
N THR A 291 -23.18 8.49 24.29
CA THR A 291 -22.43 7.56 25.16
C THR A 291 -23.26 7.25 26.41
N ALA A 292 -23.33 5.97 26.78
CA ALA A 292 -23.92 5.57 28.06
C ALA A 292 -23.33 6.44 29.18
N THR A 293 -24.20 7.06 29.96
CA THR A 293 -23.89 8.01 31.02
C THR A 293 -23.02 7.33 32.10
N GLY A 294 -21.72 7.27 31.86
CA GLY A 294 -20.70 6.76 32.80
C GLY A 294 -19.92 7.88 33.50
N ASP A 295 -20.16 9.15 33.13
CA ASP A 295 -19.56 10.32 33.78
C ASP A 295 -20.54 10.95 34.80
N SER A 296 -21.32 10.12 35.49
CA SER A 296 -22.02 10.52 36.71
C SER A 296 -21.13 10.22 37.93
N ASN A 297 -20.01 10.95 38.08
CA ASN A 297 -19.38 11.19 39.40
C ASN A 297 -18.19 12.15 39.29
N GLY A 298 -18.23 13.24 40.06
CA GLY A 298 -17.02 13.91 40.53
C GLY A 298 -16.78 15.35 40.07
N ASN A 299 -17.75 16.25 40.24
CA ASN A 299 -17.41 17.65 40.50
C ASN A 299 -18.38 18.28 41.51
N GLN A 300 -18.41 17.73 42.73
CA GLN A 300 -18.76 18.55 43.89
C GLN A 300 -17.52 19.39 44.21
N GLY A 301 -17.52 20.62 43.69
CA GLY A 301 -16.60 21.65 44.15
C GLY A 301 -16.90 21.94 45.63
N VAL A 302 -16.00 21.47 46.50
CA VAL A 302 -15.80 22.07 47.81
C VAL A 302 -15.39 23.51 47.56
N VAL A 303 -16.25 24.46 47.94
CA VAL A 303 -15.83 25.82 48.24
C VAL A 303 -16.11 26.01 49.72
N GLU A 304 -15.07 25.75 50.51
CA GLU A 304 -14.87 26.45 51.78
C GLU A 304 -14.72 27.95 51.46
N GLY A 305 -15.38 28.79 52.26
CA GLY A 305 -15.38 30.23 52.10
C GLY A 305 -16.02 30.88 53.32
N GLU A 306 -15.16 31.17 54.28
CA GLU A 306 -15.33 31.98 55.49
C GLU A 306 -16.35 33.13 55.38
N SER A 307 -17.20 33.25 56.42
CA SER A 307 -17.53 34.50 57.13
C SER A 307 -18.21 34.17 58.45
#